data_AF-A0A328HI33-F1
#
_entry.id   AF-A0A328HI33-F1
#
_cell.length_a   1.000
_cell.length_b   1.000
_cell.length_c   1.000
_cell.angle_alpha   90.00
_cell.angle_beta   90.00
_cell.angle_gamma   90.00
#
_symmetry.space_group_name_H-M   'P 1'
#
loop_
_entity.id
_entity.type
_entity.pdbx_description
1 polymer ?
#
loop_
_entity_poly.entity_id
_entity_poly.type
_entity_poly.pdbx_seq_one_letter_code
_entity_poly.pdbx_strand_id
1 'polypeptide(L)'
;MAVQPGIAEGAVIGERYRVVEQIGSGAMANVYRAVDLSLEREVALKVINKSNTAHETARDEDAEVKVLATLNHHSLITLLDAGVDREEPGRTRIYLVMELVEGPDLKRRLAEGPLSARHTAEIGYDVADALAYIHESGVVHRDVKPGNILVFDYQHDTARMHAKLTDFGIALMADAPDLNDGGFLGTAGYLSPEQAKAEPVGPPSDVYSLGLVLLESLTGQQAFPGDPLQSALARLIDDPHIPEDMEPEWRLLLAAMTARNPEDRPSTTEVSQALYELSLSSRGKHKVDATVVPADEEARMQAVHSYGILDTPPDGAFDTVTALAARLFSVPVAIVSIVDQDRIWFKSHHGLDVEQISRDPGLCASAILQDDLWVVENAPEDPRTLLNPLVAGEFGLKFYAGAPLRTRNGYNLGTLCILDFEPRAMTEEDRANLRDLAAVVMTDLELRLEAAAGLPAQLDTGAVH
;
A
#
# COMPACT_ATOMS: atom_id res chain seq x y z
N MET A 1 33.85 5.76 18.91
CA MET A 1 33.29 4.56 19.57
C MET A 1 33.58 3.36 18.69
N ALA A 2 34.17 2.30 19.23
CA ALA A 2 34.29 1.04 18.51
C ALA A 2 32.88 0.43 18.36
N VAL A 3 32.47 0.13 17.13
CA VAL A 3 31.23 -0.62 16.84
C VAL A 3 31.36 -1.97 17.54
N GLN A 4 30.46 -2.28 18.48
CA GLN A 4 30.43 -3.61 19.08
C GLN A 4 30.18 -4.63 17.94
N PRO A 5 31.00 -5.69 17.82
CA PRO A 5 30.79 -6.67 16.77
C PRO A 5 29.41 -7.32 16.94
N GLY A 6 28.67 -7.45 15.84
CA GLY A 6 27.36 -8.12 15.81
C GLY A 6 27.46 -9.59 16.25
N ILE A 7 26.31 -10.19 16.56
CA ILE A 7 26.24 -11.61 16.91
C ILE A 7 26.52 -12.44 15.64
N ALA A 8 27.43 -13.41 15.76
CA ALA A 8 27.83 -14.25 14.63
C ALA A 8 26.68 -15.17 14.17
N GLU A 9 26.61 -15.42 12.86
CA GLU A 9 25.76 -16.47 12.29
C GLU A 9 26.07 -17.83 12.95
N GLY A 10 25.01 -18.57 13.28
CA GLY A 10 25.08 -19.85 13.98
C GLY A 10 25.18 -19.74 15.51
N ALA A 11 25.38 -18.55 16.09
CA ALA A 11 25.33 -18.35 17.54
C ALA A 11 23.94 -18.70 18.08
N VAL A 12 23.88 -19.29 19.27
CA VAL A 12 22.62 -19.64 19.95
C VAL A 12 22.43 -18.72 21.14
N ILE A 13 21.36 -17.93 21.12
CA ILE A 13 20.97 -17.00 22.18
C ILE A 13 19.94 -17.67 23.08
N GLY A 14 20.13 -17.53 24.40
CA GLY A 14 19.23 -18.11 25.40
C GLY A 14 19.07 -19.63 25.29
N GLU A 15 20.10 -20.32 24.81
CA GLU A 15 20.13 -21.78 24.57
C GLU A 15 19.06 -22.32 23.58
N ARG A 16 18.29 -21.43 22.93
CA ARG A 16 17.12 -21.80 22.13
C ARG A 16 17.06 -21.15 20.75
N TYR A 17 17.62 -19.97 20.55
CA TYR A 17 17.43 -19.19 19.33
C TYR A 17 18.71 -19.12 18.53
N ARG A 18 18.79 -19.85 17.41
CA ARG A 18 19.97 -19.86 16.54
C ARG A 18 19.90 -18.71 15.55
N VAL A 19 20.87 -17.81 15.59
CA VAL A 19 20.99 -16.68 14.65
C VAL A 19 21.32 -17.19 13.25
N VAL A 20 20.59 -16.70 12.26
CA VAL A 20 20.80 -16.95 10.83
C VAL A 20 21.51 -15.76 10.21
N GLU A 21 20.87 -14.60 10.20
CA GLU A 21 21.42 -13.39 9.60
C GLU A 21 20.94 -12.14 10.33
N GLN A 22 21.69 -11.05 10.22
CA GLN A 22 21.24 -9.75 10.74
C GLN A 22 20.35 -9.07 9.70
N ILE A 23 19.10 -8.77 10.09
CA ILE A 23 18.09 -8.16 9.21
C ILE A 23 17.84 -6.67 9.51
N GLY A 24 18.29 -6.20 10.68
CA GLY A 24 18.19 -4.81 11.08
C GLY A 24 19.31 -4.39 12.04
N SER A 25 19.70 -3.12 11.98
CA SER A 25 20.65 -2.51 12.91
C SER A 25 20.14 -1.14 13.32
N GLY A 26 20.16 -0.88 14.63
CA GLY A 26 19.79 0.40 15.23
C GLY A 26 20.75 0.79 16.34
N ALA A 27 20.66 2.04 16.78
CA ALA A 27 21.51 2.57 17.84
C ALA A 27 21.40 1.78 19.16
N MET A 28 20.18 1.35 19.51
CA MET A 28 19.88 0.69 20.78
C MET A 28 19.74 -0.83 20.67
N ALA A 29 19.57 -1.38 19.46
CA ALA A 29 19.32 -2.80 19.27
C ALA A 29 19.69 -3.26 17.86
N ASN A 30 19.98 -4.54 17.73
CA ASN A 30 20.13 -5.23 16.45
C ASN A 30 19.03 -6.29 16.32
N VAL A 31 18.51 -6.47 15.11
CA VAL A 31 17.46 -7.45 14.81
C VAL A 31 18.03 -8.51 13.89
N TYR A 32 17.82 -9.78 14.25
CA TYR A 32 18.33 -10.94 13.52
C TYR A 32 17.17 -11.84 13.11
N ARG A 33 17.27 -12.43 11.92
CA ARG A 33 16.50 -13.64 11.60
C ARG A 33 17.12 -14.78 12.40
N ALA A 34 16.29 -15.52 13.11
CA ALA A 34 16.72 -16.65 13.92
C ALA A 34 15.74 -17.83 13.78
N VAL A 35 16.22 -19.01 14.13
CA VAL A 35 15.38 -20.22 14.22
C VAL A 35 15.19 -20.56 15.70
N ASP A 36 13.95 -20.66 16.12
CA ASP A 36 13.57 -21.25 17.41
C ASP A 36 13.78 -22.76 17.33
N LEU A 37 14.76 -23.28 18.07
CA LEU A 37 15.15 -24.69 18.02
C LEU A 37 14.16 -25.63 18.71
N SER A 38 13.30 -25.09 19.57
CA SER A 38 12.28 -25.90 20.27
C SER A 38 11.03 -26.08 19.42
N LEU A 39 10.66 -25.05 18.64
CA LEU A 39 9.45 -25.04 17.82
C LEU A 39 9.73 -25.20 16.32
N GLU A 40 10.99 -25.23 15.92
CA GLU A 40 11.45 -25.36 14.52
C GLU A 40 10.82 -24.32 13.58
N ARG A 41 10.73 -23.07 14.02
CA ARG A 41 10.18 -21.95 13.24
C ARG A 41 11.13 -20.77 13.17
N GLU A 42 10.99 -19.95 12.13
CA GLU A 42 11.70 -18.69 12.01
C GLU A 42 11.06 -17.59 12.86
N VAL A 43 11.91 -16.74 13.43
CA VAL A 43 11.53 -15.63 14.31
C VAL A 43 12.44 -14.42 14.06
N ALA A 44 11.95 -13.23 14.40
CA ALA A 44 12.78 -12.04 14.50
C ALA A 44 13.30 -11.90 15.94
N LEU A 45 14.62 -11.91 16.12
CA LEU A 45 15.29 -11.80 17.41
C LEU A 45 15.89 -10.39 17.55
N LYS A 46 15.28 -9.55 18.39
CA LYS A 46 15.77 -8.20 18.70
C LYS A 46 16.64 -8.27 19.96
N VAL A 47 17.93 -7.95 19.82
CA VAL A 47 18.90 -7.95 20.92
C VAL A 47 19.26 -6.51 21.28
N ILE A 48 19.09 -6.15 22.55
CA ILE A 48 19.33 -4.80 23.05
C ILE A 48 20.83 -4.62 23.35
N ASN A 49 21.39 -3.56 22.78
CA ASN A 49 22.79 -3.17 22.97
C ASN A 49 22.91 -2.32 24.25
N LYS A 50 22.76 -2.91 25.46
CA LYS A 50 23.05 -2.14 26.69
C LYS A 50 24.56 -1.92 26.82
N SER A 51 24.99 -0.65 26.83
CA SER A 51 26.25 -0.25 27.47
C SER A 51 26.07 -0.28 28.98
N ASN A 52 27.01 -0.88 29.71
CA ASN A 52 27.05 -0.97 31.17
C ASN A 52 26.50 0.29 31.89
N THR A 53 25.22 0.29 32.27
CA THR A 53 24.72 1.09 33.39
C THR A 53 24.03 0.12 34.33
N ALA A 54 24.70 -0.07 35.45
CA ALA A 54 24.33 -1.00 36.49
C ALA A 54 23.31 -0.32 37.42
N HIS A 55 22.39 -1.15 37.92
CA HIS A 55 21.57 -0.95 39.12
C HIS A 55 20.55 0.21 39.08
N GLU A 56 19.25 -0.13 38.98
CA GLU A 56 18.22 0.20 40.00
C GLU A 56 16.73 0.05 39.59
N THR A 57 16.31 -0.62 38.51
CA THR A 57 14.85 -0.73 38.20
C THR A 57 14.35 -2.09 37.66
N ALA A 58 14.92 -3.22 38.12
CA ALA A 58 14.49 -4.55 37.68
C ALA A 58 13.01 -4.92 37.98
N ARG A 59 12.29 -4.14 38.82
CA ARG A 59 10.88 -4.42 39.19
C ARG A 59 9.85 -3.79 38.25
N ASP A 60 10.15 -2.61 37.70
CA ASP A 60 9.26 -1.92 36.77
C ASP A 60 9.40 -2.52 35.36
N GLU A 61 10.63 -2.91 34.97
CA GLU A 61 10.93 -3.61 33.71
C GLU A 61 10.11 -4.92 33.54
N ASP A 62 9.95 -5.70 34.62
CA ASP A 62 9.21 -6.96 34.62
C ASP A 62 7.69 -6.78 34.44
N ALA A 63 7.13 -5.62 34.82
CA ALA A 63 5.71 -5.34 34.70
C ALA A 63 5.35 -4.97 33.25
N GLU A 64 6.21 -4.21 32.59
CA GLU A 64 5.97 -3.71 31.23
C GLU A 64 6.17 -4.79 30.19
N VAL A 65 7.20 -5.64 30.31
CA VAL A 65 7.36 -6.82 29.45
C VAL A 65 6.14 -7.74 29.52
N LYS A 66 5.51 -7.86 30.70
CA LYS A 66 4.28 -8.63 30.85
C LYS A 66 3.10 -7.99 30.14
N VAL A 67 2.96 -6.66 30.19
CA VAL A 67 1.93 -5.96 29.41
C VAL A 67 2.17 -6.20 27.92
N LEU A 68 3.40 -6.01 27.44
CA LEU A 68 3.74 -6.22 26.03
C LEU A 68 3.47 -7.67 25.56
N ALA A 69 3.73 -8.66 26.42
CA ALA A 69 3.47 -10.07 26.12
C ALA A 69 1.97 -10.43 26.06
N THR A 70 1.09 -9.57 26.59
CA THR A 70 -0.37 -9.77 26.49
C THR A 70 -0.99 -9.11 25.27
N LEU A 71 -0.27 -8.21 24.60
CA LEU A 71 -0.77 -7.52 23.42
C LEU A 71 -0.79 -8.48 22.23
N ASN A 72 -1.95 -8.62 21.60
CA ASN A 72 -2.13 -9.43 20.40
C ASN A 72 -3.14 -8.74 19.49
N HIS A 73 -2.64 -8.20 18.37
CA HIS A 73 -3.43 -7.47 17.41
C HIS A 73 -2.91 -7.75 15.99
N HIS A 74 -3.80 -7.82 15.00
CA HIS A 74 -3.41 -8.16 13.63
C HIS A 74 -2.43 -7.13 13.02
N SER A 75 -2.55 -5.86 13.40
CA SER A 75 -1.68 -4.76 12.97
C SER A 75 -0.55 -4.43 13.94
N LEU A 76 -0.27 -5.31 14.92
CA LEU A 76 0.92 -5.23 15.77
C LEU A 76 1.84 -6.40 15.49
N ILE A 77 3.14 -6.19 15.69
CA ILE A 77 4.09 -7.28 15.79
C ILE A 77 3.91 -8.01 17.11
N THR A 78 3.70 -9.32 17.00
CA THR A 78 3.49 -10.20 18.14
C THR A 78 4.81 -10.48 18.85
N LEU A 79 4.89 -10.17 20.14
CA LEU A 79 5.95 -10.63 21.03
C LEU A 79 5.69 -12.09 21.41
N LEU A 80 6.56 -12.99 20.98
CA LEU A 80 6.44 -14.43 21.19
C LEU A 80 7.11 -14.90 22.49
N ASP A 81 8.23 -14.29 22.83
CA ASP A 81 9.02 -14.61 24.02
C ASP A 81 9.95 -13.43 24.36
N ALA A 82 10.46 -13.39 25.59
CA ALA A 82 11.45 -12.42 26.02
C ALA A 82 12.40 -13.09 27.02
N GLY A 83 13.69 -12.74 26.94
CA GLY A 83 14.67 -13.38 27.80
C GLY A 83 15.92 -12.56 28.03
N VAL A 84 16.73 -13.09 28.93
CA VAL A 84 17.99 -12.50 29.35
C VAL A 84 19.08 -13.55 29.18
N ASP A 85 20.02 -13.28 28.29
CA ASP A 85 21.18 -14.12 28.05
C ASP A 85 22.38 -13.61 28.85
N ARG A 86 23.02 -14.50 29.62
CA ARG A 86 24.18 -14.17 30.46
C ARG A 86 25.42 -14.75 29.80
N GLU A 87 26.18 -13.88 29.13
CA GLU A 87 27.51 -14.25 28.63
C GLU A 87 28.54 -14.35 29.77
N GLU A 88 29.78 -14.69 29.41
CA GLU A 88 31.00 -14.62 30.23
C GLU A 88 30.98 -13.48 31.28
N PRO A 89 31.57 -13.67 32.46
CA PRO A 89 31.09 -13.07 33.71
C PRO A 89 30.94 -11.55 33.62
N GLY A 90 29.68 -11.09 33.64
CA GLY A 90 29.29 -9.68 33.77
C GLY A 90 28.60 -9.06 32.56
N ARG A 91 28.44 -9.77 31.43
CA ARG A 91 27.64 -9.27 30.30
C ARG A 91 26.28 -9.94 30.23
N THR A 92 25.25 -9.13 30.41
CA THR A 92 23.86 -9.53 30.28
C THR A 92 23.28 -8.90 29.02
N ARG A 93 22.67 -9.70 28.15
CA ARG A 93 21.97 -9.24 26.95
C ARG A 93 20.49 -9.51 27.10
N ILE A 94 19.66 -8.50 26.89
CA ILE A 94 18.21 -8.67 26.81
C ILE A 94 17.86 -8.95 25.36
N TYR A 95 17.02 -9.96 25.13
CA TYR A 95 16.51 -10.28 23.80
C TYR A 95 14.99 -10.43 23.83
N LEU A 96 14.37 -10.01 22.73
CA LEU A 96 12.95 -10.14 22.46
C LEU A 96 12.77 -10.99 21.21
N VAL A 97 11.85 -11.93 21.28
CA VAL A 97 11.52 -12.86 20.19
C VAL A 97 10.17 -12.45 19.64
N MET A 98 10.14 -12.09 18.37
CA MET A 98 8.96 -11.55 17.70
C MET A 98 8.61 -12.41 16.50
N GLU A 99 7.37 -12.31 16.04
CA GLU A 99 7.01 -12.86 14.73
C GLU A 99 7.92 -12.26 13.64
N LEU A 100 8.33 -13.10 12.69
CA LEU A 100 9.06 -12.65 11.51
C LEU A 100 8.04 -12.31 10.42
N VAL A 101 8.00 -11.04 10.02
CA VAL A 101 7.16 -10.58 8.90
C VAL A 101 8.03 -10.38 7.68
N GLU A 102 7.61 -10.97 6.56
CA GLU A 102 8.26 -10.76 5.27
C GLU A 102 7.71 -9.49 4.61
N GLY A 103 8.58 -8.52 4.34
CA GLY A 103 8.22 -7.26 3.72
C GLY A 103 9.18 -6.14 4.09
N PRO A 104 9.25 -5.05 3.28
CA PRO A 104 10.00 -3.87 3.64
C PRO A 104 9.30 -3.10 4.78
N ASP A 105 10.08 -2.32 5.52
CA ASP A 105 9.52 -1.22 6.31
C ASP A 105 9.02 -0.09 5.39
N LEU A 106 8.10 0.74 5.89
CA LEU A 106 7.53 1.85 5.14
C LEU A 106 8.60 2.85 4.71
N LYS A 107 9.68 3.01 5.50
CA LYS A 107 10.81 3.88 5.10
C LYS A 107 11.46 3.41 3.79
N ARG A 108 11.74 2.12 3.65
CA ARG A 108 12.26 1.53 2.41
C ARG A 108 11.24 1.68 1.28
N ARG A 109 9.95 1.47 1.55
CA ARG A 109 8.90 1.66 0.55
C ARG A 109 8.80 3.10 0.05
N LEU A 110 8.94 4.09 0.93
CA LEU A 110 8.89 5.51 0.56
C LEU A 110 10.13 5.98 -0.21
N ALA A 111 11.25 5.25 -0.13
CA ALA A 111 12.42 5.52 -0.97
C ALA A 111 12.16 5.25 -2.47
N GLU A 112 11.13 4.46 -2.80
CA GLU A 112 10.68 4.20 -4.18
C GLU A 112 9.74 5.30 -4.70
N GLY A 113 9.25 6.17 -3.82
CA GLY A 113 8.33 7.25 -4.13
C GLY A 113 7.10 7.29 -3.22
N PRO A 114 6.29 8.36 -3.34
CA PRO A 114 5.07 8.52 -2.55
C PRO A 114 4.06 7.39 -2.81
N LEU A 115 3.16 7.21 -1.86
CA LEU A 115 2.04 6.29 -1.93
C LEU A 115 0.79 6.99 -2.46
N SER A 116 -0.12 6.20 -3.05
CA SER A 116 -1.46 6.69 -3.37
C SER A 116 -2.22 7.07 -2.09
N ALA A 117 -3.21 7.95 -2.22
CA ALA A 117 -4.12 8.29 -1.13
C ALA A 117 -4.77 7.04 -0.53
N ARG A 118 -5.18 6.08 -1.37
CA ARG A 118 -5.75 4.81 -0.93
C ARG A 118 -4.77 3.99 -0.09
N HIS A 119 -3.58 3.70 -0.59
CA HIS A 119 -2.61 2.89 0.15
C HIS A 119 -2.17 3.57 1.45
N THR A 120 -2.05 4.90 1.43
CA THR A 120 -1.76 5.67 2.65
C THR A 120 -2.89 5.54 3.67
N ALA A 121 -4.15 5.58 3.23
CA ALA A 121 -5.30 5.38 4.10
C ALA A 121 -5.35 3.95 4.67
N GLU A 122 -5.09 2.93 3.85
CA GLU A 122 -5.09 1.52 4.27
C GLU A 122 -4.00 1.23 5.32
N ILE A 123 -2.77 1.69 5.07
CA ILE A 123 -1.65 1.58 6.04
C ILE A 123 -1.95 2.39 7.29
N GLY A 124 -2.43 3.63 7.12
CA GLY A 124 -2.77 4.51 8.22
C GLY A 124 -3.87 3.94 9.11
N TYR A 125 -4.89 3.30 8.53
CA TYR A 125 -5.96 2.62 9.25
C TYR A 125 -5.39 1.51 10.14
N ASP A 126 -4.59 0.60 9.57
CA ASP A 126 -4.00 -0.52 10.33
C ASP A 126 -3.13 -0.01 11.50
N VAL A 127 -2.35 1.05 11.28
CA VAL A 127 -1.51 1.65 12.33
C VAL A 127 -2.34 2.38 13.38
N ALA A 128 -3.34 3.16 12.99
CA ALA A 128 -4.21 3.87 13.92
C ALA A 128 -5.02 2.91 14.80
N ASP A 129 -5.49 1.81 14.22
CA ASP A 129 -6.21 0.74 14.93
C ASP A 129 -5.31 0.02 15.94
N ALA A 130 -4.06 -0.29 15.54
CA ALA A 130 -3.04 -0.82 16.45
C ALA A 130 -2.72 0.14 17.60
N LEU A 131 -2.62 1.45 17.32
CA LEU A 131 -2.38 2.46 18.35
C LEU A 131 -3.56 2.56 19.32
N ALA A 132 -4.80 2.56 18.82
CA ALA A 132 -5.99 2.54 19.66
C ALA A 132 -5.99 1.35 20.63
N TYR A 133 -5.67 0.15 20.12
CA TYR A 133 -5.59 -1.06 20.93
C TYR A 133 -4.55 -0.97 22.07
N ILE A 134 -3.35 -0.45 21.81
CA ILE A 134 -2.33 -0.32 22.89
C ILE A 134 -2.67 0.83 23.86
N HIS A 135 -3.31 1.89 23.37
CA HIS A 135 -3.74 3.03 24.20
C HIS A 135 -4.82 2.61 25.20
N GLU A 136 -5.76 1.74 24.82
CA GLU A 136 -6.74 1.12 25.73
C GLU A 136 -6.07 0.29 26.84
N SER A 137 -4.90 -0.27 26.55
CA SER A 137 -4.07 -1.01 27.51
C SER A 137 -3.13 -0.10 28.34
N GLY A 138 -3.23 1.23 28.18
CA GLY A 138 -2.43 2.22 28.91
C GLY A 138 -0.99 2.38 28.40
N VAL A 139 -0.68 1.83 27.23
CA VAL A 139 0.67 1.87 26.62
C VAL A 139 0.71 2.93 25.54
N VAL A 140 1.74 3.78 25.50
CA VAL A 140 1.98 4.77 24.44
C VAL A 140 3.20 4.32 23.63
N HIS A 141 3.15 4.38 22.30
CA HIS A 141 4.22 3.88 21.44
C HIS A 141 5.49 4.74 21.52
N ARG A 142 5.34 6.08 21.46
CA ARG A 142 6.38 7.12 21.57
C ARG A 142 7.38 7.22 20.41
N ASP A 143 7.49 6.19 19.56
CA ASP A 143 8.43 6.17 18.43
C ASP A 143 7.74 5.77 17.10
N VAL A 144 6.57 6.35 16.79
CA VAL A 144 5.90 6.08 15.51
C VAL A 144 6.67 6.78 14.38
N LYS A 145 7.15 6.00 13.41
CA LYS A 145 7.91 6.47 12.24
C LYS A 145 7.89 5.42 11.12
N PRO A 146 8.25 5.77 9.87
CA PRO A 146 8.18 4.83 8.75
C PRO A 146 9.06 3.58 8.93
N GLY A 147 10.19 3.70 9.63
CA GLY A 147 11.07 2.56 9.92
C GLY A 147 10.49 1.55 10.91
N ASN A 148 9.42 1.89 11.63
CA ASN A 148 8.75 1.03 12.62
C ASN A 148 7.40 0.51 12.09
N ILE A 149 7.10 0.68 10.79
CA ILE A 149 5.88 0.21 10.16
C ILE A 149 6.29 -0.78 9.08
N LEU A 150 5.99 -2.06 9.27
CA LEU A 150 6.22 -3.09 8.25
C LEU A 150 5.03 -3.14 7.29
N VAL A 151 5.30 -3.17 6.00
CA VAL A 151 4.28 -3.22 4.95
C VAL A 151 4.41 -4.53 4.20
N PHE A 152 3.30 -5.23 4.01
CA PHE A 152 3.28 -6.52 3.32
C PHE A 152 1.96 -6.75 2.59
N ASP A 153 2.04 -7.61 1.56
CA ASP A 153 0.90 -8.09 0.79
C ASP A 153 0.66 -9.54 1.20
N TYR A 154 -0.49 -9.84 1.81
CA TYR A 154 -0.80 -11.24 2.08
C TYR A 154 -1.01 -11.93 0.74
N GLN A 155 -0.18 -12.94 0.44
CA GLN A 155 -0.16 -13.69 -0.82
C GLN A 155 -1.50 -14.37 -1.24
N HIS A 156 -2.59 -14.15 -0.49
CA HIS A 156 -3.93 -14.68 -0.75
C HIS A 156 -5.05 -13.62 -0.62
N ASP A 157 -4.76 -12.37 -0.26
CA ASP A 157 -5.74 -11.27 -0.14
C ASP A 157 -5.15 -9.97 -0.71
N THR A 158 -5.03 -9.92 -2.04
CA THR A 158 -4.43 -8.80 -2.79
C THR A 158 -5.33 -7.55 -2.85
N ALA A 159 -6.29 -7.41 -1.94
CA ALA A 159 -7.32 -6.37 -2.01
C ALA A 159 -6.92 -5.05 -1.31
N ARG A 160 -5.93 -5.07 -0.40
CA ARG A 160 -5.43 -3.88 0.30
C ARG A 160 -3.99 -4.05 0.78
N MET A 161 -3.27 -2.93 0.92
CA MET A 161 -1.99 -2.94 1.64
C MET A 161 -2.24 -3.17 3.13
N HIS A 162 -1.44 -4.04 3.73
CA HIS A 162 -1.46 -4.29 5.17
C HIS A 162 -0.22 -3.72 5.84
N ALA A 163 -0.41 -3.24 7.07
CA ALA A 163 0.67 -2.74 7.90
C ALA A 163 0.69 -3.38 9.29
N LYS A 164 1.89 -3.63 9.80
CA LYS A 164 2.13 -3.99 11.21
C LYS A 164 3.08 -2.98 11.85
N LEU A 165 2.65 -2.43 12.98
CA LEU A 165 3.49 -1.56 13.80
C LEU A 165 4.41 -2.42 14.67
N THR A 166 5.70 -2.09 14.64
CA THR A 166 6.77 -2.76 15.40
C THR A 166 7.45 -1.78 16.35
N ASP A 167 8.36 -2.28 17.18
CA ASP A 167 9.25 -1.48 18.02
C ASP A 167 8.52 -0.58 19.05
N PHE A 168 7.34 -1.00 19.48
CA PHE A 168 6.61 -0.33 20.55
C PHE A 168 7.35 -0.45 21.89
N GLY A 169 7.59 0.71 22.54
CA GLY A 169 7.74 0.79 23.99
C GLY A 169 8.96 0.12 24.65
N ILE A 170 9.99 -0.34 23.93
CA ILE A 170 11.25 -0.80 24.60
C ILE A 170 12.03 0.39 25.22
N ALA A 171 11.61 1.63 24.93
CA ALA A 171 12.07 2.85 25.61
C ALA A 171 11.66 2.95 27.08
N LEU A 172 11.00 1.92 27.62
CA LEU A 172 10.76 1.75 29.05
C LEU A 172 11.91 1.02 29.78
N MET A 173 12.85 0.42 29.05
CA MET A 173 14.01 -0.28 29.64
C MET A 173 15.27 0.58 29.81
N ALA A 174 15.20 1.83 29.36
CA ALA A 174 16.19 2.84 29.65
C ALA A 174 15.42 4.04 30.17
N ASP A 175 15.84 4.58 31.31
CA ASP A 175 15.45 5.92 31.74
C ASP A 175 15.31 6.83 30.52
N ALA A 176 14.24 7.64 30.51
CA ALA A 176 14.04 8.68 29.52
C ALA A 176 15.40 9.28 29.15
N PRO A 177 15.77 9.37 27.85
CA PRO A 177 17.11 9.77 27.45
C PRO A 177 17.48 11.03 28.22
N ASP A 178 18.51 10.92 29.05
CA ASP A 178 18.96 12.03 29.87
C ASP A 178 19.28 13.17 28.90
N LEU A 179 18.43 14.20 28.91
CA LEU A 179 18.50 15.34 27.98
C LEU A 179 19.86 16.04 28.08
N ASN A 180 20.61 15.78 29.15
CA ASN A 180 21.93 16.32 29.42
C ASN A 180 23.08 15.65 28.63
N ASP A 181 22.89 14.47 28.02
CA ASP A 181 23.99 13.71 27.40
C ASP A 181 23.97 13.73 25.85
N GLY A 182 23.27 14.71 25.26
CA GLY A 182 23.23 14.88 23.80
C GLY A 182 22.53 13.74 23.05
N GLY A 183 21.70 12.98 23.74
CA GLY A 183 21.06 11.74 23.29
C GLY A 183 19.89 11.91 22.31
N PHE A 184 20.02 12.74 21.28
CA PHE A 184 19.17 12.64 20.09
C PHE A 184 19.66 11.49 19.18
N LEU A 185 19.77 10.27 19.72
CA LEU A 185 20.15 9.10 18.91
C LEU A 185 18.91 8.52 18.21
N GLY A 186 18.61 9.06 17.02
CA GLY A 186 17.79 8.39 16.01
C GLY A 186 16.46 9.07 15.69
N THR A 187 16.41 9.69 14.50
CA THR A 187 15.23 10.20 13.76
C THR A 187 14.23 11.02 14.58
N ALA A 188 14.67 12.15 15.11
CA ALA A 188 13.78 13.14 15.73
C ALA A 188 12.76 13.76 14.75
N GLY A 189 12.71 13.34 13.48
CA GLY A 189 11.83 13.88 12.44
C GLY A 189 10.34 13.78 12.76
N TYR A 190 9.93 12.81 13.58
CA TYR A 190 8.52 12.48 13.86
C TYR A 190 8.08 12.76 15.30
N LEU A 191 8.95 13.31 16.17
CA LEU A 191 8.56 13.59 17.56
C LEU A 191 7.44 14.63 17.60
N SER A 192 6.55 14.50 18.58
CA SER A 192 5.57 15.53 18.88
C SER A 192 6.20 16.75 19.59
N PRO A 193 5.52 17.92 19.59
CA PRO A 193 6.00 19.11 20.29
C PRO A 193 6.26 18.89 21.79
N GLU A 194 5.37 18.17 22.48
CA GLU A 194 5.52 17.82 23.89
C GLU A 194 6.71 16.88 24.13
N GLN A 195 6.98 15.93 23.23
CA GLN A 195 8.20 15.11 23.29
C GLN A 195 9.46 15.95 23.10
N ALA A 196 9.46 16.89 22.15
CA ALA A 196 10.58 17.80 21.92
C ALA A 196 10.84 18.76 23.09
N LYS A 197 9.81 19.07 23.90
CA LYS A 197 9.93 19.85 25.14
C LYS A 197 10.20 19.01 26.39
N ALA A 198 10.21 17.67 26.26
CA ALA A 198 10.23 16.75 27.38
C ALA A 198 9.08 16.97 28.40
N GLU A 199 7.91 17.35 27.89
CA GLU A 199 6.65 17.39 28.65
C GLU A 199 6.05 15.98 28.76
N PRO A 200 5.05 15.76 29.65
CA PRO A 200 4.37 14.47 29.75
C PRO A 200 3.81 13.99 28.40
N VAL A 201 4.21 12.79 27.99
CA VAL A 201 3.87 12.18 26.70
C VAL A 201 2.68 11.23 26.89
N GLY A 202 1.63 11.42 26.09
CA GLY A 202 0.40 10.62 26.13
C GLY A 202 0.01 10.09 24.75
N PRO A 203 -1.14 9.39 24.64
CA PRO A 203 -1.70 8.91 23.37
C PRO A 203 -1.71 9.93 22.22
N PRO A 204 -2.01 11.24 22.44
CA PRO A 204 -2.00 12.22 21.36
C PRO A 204 -0.62 12.44 20.71
N SER A 205 0.47 12.06 21.38
CA SER A 205 1.82 12.13 20.80
C SER A 205 1.98 11.16 19.63
N ASP A 206 1.45 9.95 19.74
CA ASP A 206 1.47 8.96 18.66
C ASP A 206 0.61 9.41 17.47
N VAL A 207 -0.51 10.11 17.73
CA VAL A 207 -1.36 10.70 16.68
C VAL A 207 -0.59 11.74 15.87
N TYR A 208 0.17 12.61 16.54
CA TYR A 208 1.00 13.61 15.86
C TYR A 208 2.06 12.94 14.98
N SER A 209 2.77 11.96 15.53
CA SER A 209 3.80 11.20 14.80
C SER A 209 3.21 10.46 13.60
N LEU A 210 2.04 9.82 13.75
CA LEU A 210 1.32 9.20 12.64
C LEU A 210 0.91 10.23 11.58
N GLY A 211 0.47 11.42 11.98
CA GLY A 211 0.13 12.49 11.04
C GLY A 211 1.31 12.89 10.15
N LEU A 212 2.52 12.97 10.74
CA LEU A 212 3.74 13.24 9.98
C LEU A 212 4.12 12.07 9.04
N VAL A 213 3.94 10.82 9.48
CA VAL A 213 4.15 9.63 8.63
C VAL A 213 3.21 9.63 7.42
N LEU A 214 1.93 9.94 7.63
CA LEU A 214 0.93 9.97 6.56
C LEU A 214 1.20 11.11 5.58
N LEU A 215 1.58 12.29 6.07
CA LEU A 215 1.97 13.41 5.22
C LEU A 215 3.19 13.09 4.35
N GLU A 216 4.22 12.46 4.92
CA GLU A 216 5.39 12.00 4.14
C GLU A 216 4.98 10.90 3.15
N SER A 217 4.06 10.01 3.53
CA SER A 217 3.60 8.94 2.65
C SER A 217 2.92 9.49 1.40
N LEU A 218 2.14 10.56 1.52
CA LEU A 218 1.45 11.20 0.39
C LEU A 218 2.38 12.06 -0.47
N THR A 219 3.34 12.75 0.15
CA THR A 219 4.16 13.78 -0.53
C THR A 219 5.53 13.27 -0.95
N GLY A 220 6.00 12.17 -0.37
CA GLY A 220 7.38 11.70 -0.45
C GLY A 220 8.38 12.62 0.26
N GLN A 221 7.90 13.59 1.05
CA GLN A 221 8.73 14.60 1.69
C GLN A 221 8.51 14.62 3.20
N GLN A 222 9.60 14.55 3.96
CA GLN A 222 9.55 14.71 5.41
C GLN A 222 9.18 16.16 5.76
N ALA A 223 8.16 16.35 6.60
CA ALA A 223 7.66 17.68 6.95
C ALA A 223 8.70 18.58 7.65
N PHE A 224 9.57 17.98 8.48
CA PHE A 224 10.64 18.67 9.19
C PHE A 224 11.99 18.01 8.88
N PRO A 225 12.59 18.28 7.70
CA PRO A 225 13.88 17.71 7.33
C PRO A 225 15.02 18.37 8.13
N GLY A 226 16.17 17.73 8.20
CA GLY A 226 17.37 18.28 8.83
C GLY A 226 17.95 17.42 9.95
N ASP A 227 18.93 17.97 10.65
CA ASP A 227 19.54 17.35 11.83
C ASP A 227 18.50 17.20 12.95
N PRO A 228 18.44 16.07 13.68
CA PRO A 228 17.54 15.84 14.81
C PRO A 228 17.18 17.05 15.68
N LEU A 229 18.17 17.85 16.11
CA LEU A 229 17.94 19.03 16.93
C LEU A 229 17.17 20.13 16.16
N GLN A 230 17.49 20.34 14.88
CA GLN A 230 16.81 21.32 14.04
C GLN A 230 15.35 20.93 13.82
N SER A 231 15.09 19.66 13.46
CA SER A 231 13.72 19.16 13.31
C SER A 231 12.93 19.28 14.62
N ALA A 232 13.57 18.99 15.76
CA ALA A 232 12.97 19.14 17.10
C ALA A 232 12.60 20.57 17.46
N LEU A 233 13.44 21.54 17.11
CA LEU A 233 13.13 22.94 17.36
C LEU A 233 12.08 23.50 16.39
N ALA A 234 12.13 23.12 15.11
CA ALA A 234 11.24 23.63 14.06
C ALA A 234 9.76 23.42 14.42
N ARG A 235 9.37 22.22 14.84
CA ARG A 235 7.96 21.91 15.19
C ARG A 235 7.41 22.63 16.42
N LEU A 236 8.27 23.25 17.22
CA LEU A 236 7.81 24.09 18.34
C LEU A 236 7.30 25.44 17.85
N ILE A 237 7.76 25.86 16.67
CA ILE A 237 7.56 27.21 16.12
C ILE A 237 6.72 27.17 14.83
N ASP A 238 6.87 26.12 14.03
CA ASP A 238 6.24 25.96 12.71
C ASP A 238 5.27 24.77 12.71
N ASP A 239 4.17 24.90 11.97
CA ASP A 239 3.28 23.80 11.64
C ASP A 239 3.79 23.08 10.39
N PRO A 240 3.54 21.76 10.23
CA PRO A 240 3.95 21.07 9.02
C PRO A 240 3.25 21.66 7.80
N HIS A 241 3.99 21.81 6.70
CA HIS A 241 3.42 22.28 5.45
C HIS A 241 2.56 21.19 4.81
N ILE A 242 1.25 21.42 4.76
CA ILE A 242 0.29 20.54 4.07
C ILE A 242 -0.04 21.20 2.72
N PRO A 243 0.23 20.55 1.58
CA PRO A 243 -0.04 21.10 0.24
C PRO A 243 -1.51 21.51 0.06
N GLU A 244 -1.75 22.66 -0.58
CA GLU A 244 -3.11 23.20 -0.79
C GLU A 244 -3.92 22.41 -1.82
N ASP A 245 -3.24 21.74 -2.74
CA ASP A 245 -3.79 20.88 -3.79
C ASP A 245 -4.15 19.47 -3.32
N MET A 246 -3.80 19.12 -2.08
CA MET A 246 -4.21 17.87 -1.44
C MET A 246 -5.73 17.82 -1.22
N GLU A 247 -6.31 16.62 -1.32
CA GLU A 247 -7.76 16.43 -1.09
C GLU A 247 -8.20 17.06 0.25
N PRO A 248 -9.35 17.76 0.28
CA PRO A 248 -9.80 18.50 1.47
C PRO A 248 -9.87 17.63 2.73
N GLU A 249 -10.28 16.38 2.60
CA GLU A 249 -10.42 15.44 3.72
C GLU A 249 -9.05 15.06 4.31
N TRP A 250 -8.05 14.82 3.45
CA TRP A 250 -6.67 14.59 3.90
C TRP A 250 -6.09 15.82 4.57
N ARG A 251 -6.31 17.01 4.00
CA ARG A 251 -5.81 18.27 4.57
C ARG A 251 -6.43 18.55 5.95
N LEU A 252 -7.72 18.30 6.13
CA LEU A 252 -8.41 18.44 7.41
C LEU A 252 -7.88 17.45 8.44
N LEU A 253 -7.77 16.17 8.07
CA LEU A 253 -7.29 15.12 8.98
C LEU A 253 -5.85 15.37 9.42
N LEU A 254 -4.94 15.63 8.46
CA LEU A 254 -3.53 15.88 8.76
C LEU A 254 -3.35 17.12 9.63
N ALA A 255 -4.05 18.21 9.34
CA ALA A 255 -3.98 19.43 10.15
C ALA A 255 -4.44 19.18 11.60
N ALA A 256 -5.49 18.39 11.80
CA ALA A 256 -5.98 18.03 13.13
C ALA A 256 -4.99 17.09 13.87
N MET A 257 -4.48 16.06 13.19
CA MET A 257 -3.50 15.13 13.78
C MET A 257 -2.20 15.84 14.18
N THR A 258 -1.74 16.81 13.39
CA THR A 258 -0.49 17.53 13.63
C THR A 258 -0.69 18.86 14.38
N ALA A 259 -1.82 19.04 15.09
CA ALA A 259 -2.02 20.21 15.93
C ALA A 259 -0.95 20.27 17.04
N ARG A 260 -0.42 21.47 17.33
CA ARG A 260 0.66 21.61 18.34
C ARG A 260 0.22 21.24 19.74
N ASN A 261 -0.99 21.63 20.10
CA ASN A 261 -1.60 21.30 21.39
C ASN A 261 -2.16 19.86 21.34
N PRO A 262 -1.74 18.96 22.25
CA PRO A 262 -2.22 17.58 22.30
C PRO A 262 -3.74 17.44 22.38
N GLU A 263 -4.42 18.36 23.07
CA GLU A 263 -5.88 18.31 23.29
C GLU A 263 -6.70 18.67 22.04
N ASP A 264 -6.09 19.30 21.04
CA ASP A 264 -6.75 19.66 19.79
C ASP A 264 -6.68 18.51 18.75
N ARG A 265 -5.99 17.42 19.09
CA ARG A 265 -5.81 16.26 18.21
C ARG A 265 -6.96 15.26 18.37
N PRO A 266 -7.40 14.60 17.29
CA PRO A 266 -8.36 13.52 17.39
C PRO A 266 -7.78 12.31 18.15
N SER A 267 -8.66 11.51 18.73
CA SER A 267 -8.30 10.20 19.27
C SER A 267 -7.86 9.23 18.16
N THR A 268 -7.09 8.21 18.51
CA THR A 268 -6.67 7.17 17.56
C THR A 268 -7.85 6.41 16.96
N THR A 269 -8.94 6.23 17.71
CA THR A 269 -10.20 5.65 17.18
C THR A 269 -10.83 6.54 16.12
N GLU A 270 -10.91 7.86 16.33
CA GLU A 270 -11.43 8.82 15.33
C GLU A 270 -10.53 8.86 14.08
N VAL A 271 -9.21 8.81 14.27
CA VAL A 271 -8.24 8.72 13.18
C VAL A 271 -8.43 7.43 12.37
N SER A 272 -8.55 6.28 13.05
CA SER A 272 -8.81 4.98 12.42
C SER A 272 -10.11 5.02 11.60
N GLN A 273 -11.19 5.55 12.16
CA GLN A 273 -12.46 5.70 11.44
C GLN A 273 -12.32 6.62 10.21
N ALA A 274 -11.68 7.78 10.35
CA ALA A 274 -11.45 8.70 9.24
C ALA A 274 -10.59 8.07 8.13
N LEU A 275 -9.56 7.30 8.48
CA LEU A 275 -8.69 6.62 7.51
C LEU A 275 -9.41 5.43 6.86
N TYR A 276 -10.24 4.71 7.60
CA TYR A 276 -11.12 3.69 7.03
C TYR A 276 -12.07 4.32 6.00
N GLU A 277 -12.73 5.42 6.37
CA GLU A 277 -13.59 6.18 5.45
C GLU A 277 -12.82 6.73 4.26
N LEU A 278 -11.57 7.20 4.42
CA LEU A 278 -10.71 7.62 3.31
C LEU A 278 -10.29 6.44 2.42
N SER A 279 -10.10 5.25 2.97
CA SER A 279 -9.79 4.04 2.20
C SER A 279 -10.99 3.60 1.35
N LEU A 280 -12.20 3.66 1.94
CA LEU A 280 -13.46 3.35 1.26
C LEU A 280 -13.89 4.46 0.30
N SER A 281 -13.69 5.71 0.68
CA SER A 281 -13.92 6.86 -0.17
C SER A 281 -12.89 6.87 -1.27
N SER A 282 -11.67 6.37 -1.10
CA SER A 282 -10.76 6.13 -2.22
C SER A 282 -11.23 4.98 -3.10
N ARG A 283 -11.87 3.94 -2.54
CA ARG A 283 -12.61 2.94 -3.36
C ARG A 283 -13.79 3.56 -4.13
N GLY A 284 -14.41 4.63 -3.59
CA GLY A 284 -15.55 5.37 -4.17
C GLY A 284 -15.23 6.67 -4.91
N LYS A 285 -14.02 7.22 -4.79
CA LYS A 285 -13.41 8.41 -5.43
C LYS A 285 -12.38 7.99 -6.49
N HIS A 286 -11.99 6.70 -6.47
CA HIS A 286 -11.82 5.93 -7.70
C HIS A 286 -13.18 5.55 -8.34
N LYS A 287 -14.30 6.23 -8.00
CA LYS A 287 -15.16 6.72 -9.10
C LYS A 287 -14.32 7.76 -9.82
N VAL A 288 -13.60 7.26 -10.82
CA VAL A 288 -13.48 7.86 -12.14
C VAL A 288 -13.70 9.36 -12.08
N ASP A 289 -12.59 10.10 -12.12
CA ASP A 289 -12.52 11.51 -12.46
C ASP A 289 -13.77 11.92 -13.24
N ALA A 290 -14.54 12.90 -12.76
CA ALA A 290 -15.92 13.22 -13.22
C ALA A 290 -16.02 13.61 -14.72
N THR A 291 -14.92 13.46 -15.45
CA THR A 291 -14.73 13.58 -16.88
C THR A 291 -14.77 12.23 -17.64
N VAL A 292 -14.74 11.06 -16.97
CA VAL A 292 -14.58 9.72 -17.59
C VAL A 292 -15.69 8.70 -17.28
N VAL A 293 -16.80 9.12 -16.66
CA VAL A 293 -17.98 8.26 -16.46
C VAL A 293 -19.03 8.52 -17.54
N PRO A 294 -19.43 7.53 -18.36
CA PRO A 294 -20.60 7.64 -19.24
C PRO A 294 -21.84 8.07 -18.46
N ALA A 295 -22.66 8.97 -19.01
CA ALA A 295 -23.86 9.50 -18.33
C ALA A 295 -24.82 8.41 -17.83
N ASP A 296 -24.83 7.24 -18.48
CA ASP A 296 -25.65 6.07 -18.16
C ASP A 296 -24.82 4.88 -17.65
N GLU A 297 -23.82 5.15 -16.79
CA GLU A 297 -22.90 4.12 -16.25
C GLU A 297 -23.62 2.93 -15.60
N GLU A 298 -24.71 3.15 -14.88
CA GLU A 298 -25.48 2.07 -14.26
C GLU A 298 -26.07 1.12 -15.30
N ALA A 299 -26.62 1.67 -16.40
CA ALA A 299 -27.18 0.87 -17.48
C ALA A 299 -26.08 0.19 -18.33
N ARG A 300 -24.94 0.85 -18.51
CA ARG A 300 -23.75 0.25 -19.14
C ARG A 300 -23.24 -0.93 -18.32
N MET A 301 -23.17 -0.81 -17.00
CA MET A 301 -22.73 -1.90 -16.13
C MET A 301 -23.71 -3.08 -16.14
N GLN A 302 -25.02 -2.82 -16.16
CA GLN A 302 -26.01 -3.87 -16.38
C GLN A 302 -25.79 -4.59 -17.72
N ALA A 303 -25.46 -3.84 -18.78
CA ALA A 303 -25.10 -4.44 -20.06
C ALA A 303 -23.83 -5.30 -19.94
N VAL A 304 -22.74 -4.80 -19.35
CA VAL A 304 -21.49 -5.57 -19.13
C VAL A 304 -21.77 -6.88 -18.40
N HIS A 305 -22.51 -6.85 -17.30
CA HIS A 305 -22.85 -8.05 -16.53
C HIS A 305 -23.73 -9.03 -17.31
N SER A 306 -24.61 -8.55 -18.20
CA SER A 306 -25.48 -9.43 -19.00
C SER A 306 -24.72 -10.35 -19.95
N TYR A 307 -23.55 -9.94 -20.44
CA TYR A 307 -22.71 -10.76 -21.32
C TYR A 307 -21.92 -11.84 -20.57
N GLY A 308 -21.85 -11.79 -19.23
CA GLY A 308 -21.18 -12.81 -18.41
C GLY A 308 -19.70 -13.05 -18.79
N ILE A 309 -19.03 -12.01 -19.30
CA ILE A 309 -17.70 -12.13 -19.92
C ILE A 309 -16.54 -11.89 -18.95
N LEU A 310 -16.79 -11.17 -17.85
CA LEU A 310 -15.80 -10.88 -16.81
C LEU A 310 -15.36 -12.16 -16.10
N ASP A 311 -14.07 -12.25 -15.74
CA ASP A 311 -13.46 -13.38 -15.04
C ASP A 311 -13.63 -14.75 -15.74
N THR A 312 -13.92 -14.75 -17.04
CA THR A 312 -14.03 -15.97 -17.83
C THR A 312 -12.67 -16.42 -18.37
N PRO A 313 -12.38 -17.74 -18.41
CA PRO A 313 -11.11 -18.26 -18.91
C PRO A 313 -10.75 -17.77 -20.32
N PRO A 314 -9.45 -17.76 -20.70
CA PRO A 314 -9.01 -17.41 -22.04
C PRO A 314 -9.80 -18.17 -23.11
N ASP A 315 -10.12 -17.46 -24.19
CA ASP A 315 -10.96 -17.97 -25.25
C ASP A 315 -10.24 -17.80 -26.60
N GLY A 316 -10.01 -18.92 -27.28
CA GLY A 316 -9.28 -18.93 -28.54
C GLY A 316 -9.89 -18.06 -29.64
N ALA A 317 -11.18 -17.73 -29.55
CA ALA A 317 -11.82 -16.81 -30.50
C ALA A 317 -11.28 -15.38 -30.36
N PHE A 318 -11.20 -14.84 -29.14
CA PHE A 318 -10.68 -13.48 -28.91
C PHE A 318 -9.17 -13.40 -29.07
N ASP A 319 -8.44 -14.47 -28.71
CA ASP A 319 -6.99 -14.58 -28.92
C ASP A 319 -6.62 -14.57 -30.40
N THR A 320 -7.48 -15.15 -31.24
CA THR A 320 -7.31 -15.05 -32.69
C THR A 320 -7.47 -13.62 -33.19
N VAL A 321 -8.42 -12.86 -32.61
CA VAL A 321 -8.64 -11.46 -32.99
C VAL A 321 -7.48 -10.57 -32.57
N THR A 322 -6.99 -10.68 -31.32
CA THR A 322 -5.85 -9.88 -30.85
C THR A 322 -4.57 -10.21 -31.61
N ALA A 323 -4.30 -11.48 -31.88
CA ALA A 323 -3.16 -11.89 -32.71
C ALA A 323 -3.30 -11.40 -34.17
N LEU A 324 -4.51 -11.43 -34.74
CA LEU A 324 -4.75 -10.91 -36.09
C LEU A 324 -4.55 -9.39 -36.15
N ALA A 325 -5.08 -8.66 -35.16
CA ALA A 325 -4.90 -7.22 -35.05
C ALA A 325 -3.42 -6.85 -34.96
N ALA A 326 -2.67 -7.49 -34.05
CA ALA A 326 -1.23 -7.23 -33.89
C ALA A 326 -0.46 -7.40 -35.21
N ARG A 327 -0.74 -8.47 -35.97
CA ARG A 327 -0.10 -8.70 -37.28
C ARG A 327 -0.57 -7.73 -38.36
N LEU A 328 -1.87 -7.46 -38.44
CA LEU A 328 -2.46 -6.62 -39.48
C LEU A 328 -1.92 -5.20 -39.39
N PHE A 329 -1.83 -4.65 -38.17
CA PHE A 329 -1.31 -3.30 -37.93
C PHE A 329 0.20 -3.26 -37.69
N SER A 330 0.86 -4.43 -37.68
CA SER A 330 2.30 -4.57 -37.40
C SER A 330 2.70 -3.87 -36.10
N VAL A 331 1.92 -4.08 -35.04
CA VAL A 331 2.12 -3.52 -33.70
C VAL A 331 2.52 -4.63 -32.71
N PRO A 332 3.29 -4.30 -31.65
CA PRO A 332 3.71 -5.30 -30.67
C PRO A 332 2.56 -5.74 -29.75
N VAL A 333 1.55 -4.88 -29.52
CA VAL A 333 0.50 -5.14 -28.53
C VAL A 333 -0.90 -4.89 -29.09
N ALA A 334 -1.81 -5.83 -28.84
CA ALA A 334 -3.23 -5.71 -29.14
C ALA A 334 -4.07 -6.35 -28.03
N ILE A 335 -5.17 -5.72 -27.64
CA ILE A 335 -5.95 -6.11 -26.45
C ILE A 335 -7.45 -5.99 -26.75
N VAL A 336 -8.21 -7.02 -26.36
CA VAL A 336 -9.66 -6.94 -26.18
C VAL A 336 -9.91 -6.73 -24.69
N SER A 337 -10.41 -5.55 -24.34
CA SER A 337 -10.65 -5.15 -22.96
C SER A 337 -12.13 -4.90 -22.68
N ILE A 338 -12.56 -5.19 -21.46
CA ILE A 338 -13.89 -4.89 -20.92
C ILE A 338 -13.70 -3.98 -19.71
N VAL A 339 -14.43 -2.87 -19.67
CA VAL A 339 -14.33 -1.89 -18.59
C VAL A 339 -15.37 -2.22 -17.53
N ASP A 340 -14.89 -2.72 -16.40
CA ASP A 340 -15.66 -3.05 -15.19
C ASP A 340 -15.77 -1.80 -14.27
N GLN A 341 -16.35 -1.96 -13.08
CA GLN A 341 -16.55 -0.84 -12.15
C GLN A 341 -15.23 -0.24 -11.65
N ASP A 342 -14.24 -1.09 -11.31
CA ASP A 342 -12.98 -0.73 -10.65
C ASP A 342 -11.72 -1.13 -11.44
N ARG A 343 -11.88 -1.89 -12.53
CA ARG A 343 -10.79 -2.39 -13.36
C ARG A 343 -11.09 -2.38 -14.86
N ILE A 344 -10.04 -2.54 -15.65
CA ILE A 344 -10.12 -2.86 -17.08
C ILE A 344 -9.63 -4.30 -17.22
N TRP A 345 -10.56 -5.21 -17.48
CA TRP A 345 -10.31 -6.64 -17.64
C TRP A 345 -9.87 -6.94 -19.06
N PHE A 346 -8.74 -7.62 -19.26
CA PHE A 346 -8.28 -8.01 -20.58
C PHE A 346 -8.81 -9.38 -20.91
N LYS A 347 -9.90 -9.41 -21.70
CA LYS A 347 -10.49 -10.67 -22.15
C LYS A 347 -9.52 -11.45 -23.07
N SER A 348 -8.68 -10.73 -23.80
CA SER A 348 -7.59 -11.28 -24.58
C SER A 348 -6.51 -10.23 -24.78
N HIS A 349 -5.25 -10.65 -24.86
CA HIS A 349 -4.11 -9.77 -25.12
C HIS A 349 -3.05 -10.51 -25.96
N HIS A 350 -2.33 -9.74 -26.78
CA HIS A 350 -1.16 -10.18 -27.53
C HIS A 350 0.02 -9.29 -27.18
N GLY A 351 1.19 -9.89 -26.93
CA GLY A 351 2.43 -9.15 -26.68
C GLY A 351 2.54 -8.46 -25.31
N LEU A 352 1.64 -8.79 -24.38
CA LEU A 352 1.64 -8.32 -22.99
C LEU A 352 1.34 -9.52 -22.07
N ASP A 353 1.89 -9.54 -20.85
CA ASP A 353 1.67 -10.61 -19.85
C ASP A 353 0.99 -10.02 -18.59
N VAL A 354 -0.19 -9.46 -18.80
CA VAL A 354 -1.03 -8.80 -17.79
C VAL A 354 -2.49 -9.12 -18.13
N GLU A 355 -3.28 -9.50 -17.14
CA GLU A 355 -4.69 -9.90 -17.36
C GLU A 355 -5.70 -8.78 -17.05
N GLN A 356 -5.30 -7.80 -16.23
CA GLN A 356 -6.14 -6.66 -15.88
C GLN A 356 -5.31 -5.47 -15.40
N ILE A 357 -5.86 -4.28 -15.51
CA ILE A 357 -5.27 -3.05 -14.96
C ILE A 357 -6.33 -2.25 -14.19
N SER A 358 -5.88 -1.35 -13.31
CA SER A 358 -6.76 -0.39 -12.63
C SER A 358 -7.54 0.47 -13.65
N ARG A 359 -8.77 0.84 -13.32
CA ARG A 359 -9.64 1.73 -14.12
C ARG A 359 -9.25 3.22 -14.00
N ASP A 360 -8.02 3.53 -13.60
CA ASP A 360 -7.52 4.90 -13.55
C ASP A 360 -7.69 5.63 -14.90
N PRO A 361 -7.74 6.99 -14.93
CA PRO A 361 -7.93 7.76 -16.16
C PRO A 361 -6.90 7.36 -17.23
N GLY A 362 -7.35 6.54 -18.17
CA GLY A 362 -6.48 5.72 -19.01
C GLY A 362 -7.01 5.56 -20.42
N LEU A 363 -6.13 5.10 -21.31
CA LEU A 363 -6.41 5.02 -22.74
C LEU A 363 -7.62 4.11 -23.11
N CYS A 364 -7.89 3.07 -22.31
CA CYS A 364 -9.09 2.25 -22.52
C CYS A 364 -10.33 2.88 -21.85
N ALA A 365 -10.17 3.55 -20.71
CA ALA A 365 -11.27 4.19 -19.98
C ALA A 365 -11.84 5.43 -20.70
N SER A 366 -11.03 6.21 -21.42
CA SER A 366 -11.57 7.36 -22.19
C SER A 366 -12.11 6.95 -23.56
N ALA A 367 -11.70 5.80 -24.12
CA ALA A 367 -12.25 5.30 -25.38
C ALA A 367 -13.73 4.94 -25.26
N ILE A 368 -14.15 4.39 -24.11
CA ILE A 368 -15.56 4.01 -23.91
C ILE A 368 -16.51 5.21 -23.82
N LEU A 369 -15.99 6.43 -23.70
CA LEU A 369 -16.77 7.67 -23.75
C LEU A 369 -17.01 8.18 -25.16
N GLN A 370 -16.30 7.64 -26.14
CA GLN A 370 -16.39 8.07 -27.53
C GLN A 370 -17.26 7.09 -28.31
N ASP A 371 -18.06 7.62 -29.23
CA ASP A 371 -18.87 6.80 -30.15
C ASP A 371 -18.06 6.26 -31.34
N ASP A 372 -16.84 6.77 -31.55
CA ASP A 372 -15.96 6.43 -32.66
C ASP A 372 -14.53 6.15 -32.15
N LEU A 373 -13.67 5.70 -33.06
CA LEU A 373 -12.29 5.31 -32.81
C LEU A 373 -11.51 6.41 -32.06
N TRP A 374 -10.95 6.05 -30.91
CA TRP A 374 -10.05 6.94 -30.19
C TRP A 374 -8.60 6.67 -30.59
N VAL A 375 -7.95 7.64 -31.25
CA VAL A 375 -6.57 7.52 -31.74
C VAL A 375 -5.67 8.60 -31.13
N VAL A 376 -4.49 8.15 -30.71
CA VAL A 376 -3.37 8.95 -30.22
C VAL A 376 -2.14 8.53 -31.02
N GLU A 377 -1.78 9.36 -32.01
CA GLU A 377 -0.70 9.06 -32.96
C GLU A 377 0.70 9.23 -32.36
N ASN A 378 0.84 10.16 -31.39
CA ASN A 378 2.07 10.40 -30.64
C ASN A 378 1.76 10.76 -29.17
N ALA A 379 1.72 9.77 -28.29
CA ALA A 379 1.26 9.92 -26.91
C ALA A 379 2.13 10.86 -26.04
N PRO A 380 3.48 10.89 -26.15
CA PRO A 380 4.31 11.87 -25.46
C PRO A 380 4.08 13.33 -25.84
N GLU A 381 3.50 13.59 -27.02
CA GLU A 381 3.22 14.96 -27.51
C GLU A 381 1.72 15.31 -27.46
N ASP A 382 0.86 14.33 -27.18
CA ASP A 382 -0.59 14.52 -27.15
C ASP A 382 -1.03 14.99 -25.75
N PRO A 383 -1.58 16.21 -25.62
CA PRO A 383 -2.02 16.77 -24.34
C PRO A 383 -2.99 15.88 -23.56
N ARG A 384 -3.73 15.01 -24.26
CA ARG A 384 -4.71 14.09 -23.66
C ARG A 384 -4.05 12.94 -22.88
N THR A 385 -2.76 12.70 -23.11
CA THR A 385 -2.06 11.53 -22.56
C THR A 385 -0.79 11.87 -21.78
N LEU A 386 -0.44 13.16 -21.66
CA LEU A 386 0.77 13.62 -20.95
C LEU A 386 0.86 13.19 -19.48
N LEU A 387 -0.29 13.06 -18.81
CA LEU A 387 -0.36 12.65 -17.40
C LEU A 387 -0.58 11.14 -17.25
N ASN A 388 -0.64 10.39 -18.36
CA ASN A 388 -0.91 8.96 -18.30
C ASN A 388 0.36 8.20 -17.85
N PRO A 389 0.29 7.35 -16.80
CA PRO A 389 1.44 6.59 -16.31
C PRO A 389 2.10 5.68 -17.36
N LEU A 390 1.34 5.18 -18.34
CA LEU A 390 1.88 4.33 -19.41
C LEU A 390 2.73 5.11 -20.43
N VAL A 391 2.55 6.44 -20.48
CA VAL A 391 3.29 7.36 -21.36
C VAL A 391 4.44 8.02 -20.62
N ALA A 392 4.22 8.48 -19.39
CA ALA A 392 5.23 9.15 -18.57
C ALA A 392 6.17 8.19 -17.82
N GLY A 393 5.79 6.92 -17.67
CA GLY A 393 6.56 5.89 -16.97
C GLY A 393 7.45 5.04 -17.88
N GLU A 394 8.06 4.00 -17.30
CA GLU A 394 9.01 3.12 -17.99
C GLU A 394 8.38 2.23 -19.09
N PHE A 395 7.05 2.14 -19.14
CA PHE A 395 6.33 1.39 -20.17
C PHE A 395 6.51 1.99 -21.58
N GLY A 396 6.78 3.30 -21.69
CA GLY A 396 7.25 3.93 -22.93
C GLY A 396 6.24 3.94 -24.09
N LEU A 397 4.94 3.98 -23.79
CA LEU A 397 3.88 4.00 -24.80
C LEU A 397 3.95 5.25 -25.67
N LYS A 398 3.89 5.09 -27.00
CA LYS A 398 3.93 6.22 -27.95
C LYS A 398 2.77 6.26 -28.93
N PHE A 399 2.06 5.16 -29.13
CA PHE A 399 0.90 5.09 -29.98
C PHE A 399 -0.22 4.28 -29.33
N TYR A 400 -1.45 4.76 -29.48
CA TYR A 400 -2.65 4.05 -29.05
C TYR A 400 -3.79 4.28 -30.04
N ALA A 401 -4.49 3.21 -30.42
CA ALA A 401 -5.79 3.32 -31.07
C ALA A 401 -6.76 2.30 -30.48
N GLY A 402 -7.94 2.76 -30.07
CA GLY A 402 -8.98 1.94 -29.47
C GLY A 402 -10.33 2.10 -30.19
N ALA A 403 -10.89 0.99 -30.66
CA ALA A 403 -12.25 0.91 -31.17
C ALA A 403 -13.21 0.46 -30.06
N PRO A 404 -14.31 1.20 -29.80
CA PRO A 404 -15.26 0.83 -28.77
C PRO A 404 -16.03 -0.45 -29.14
N LEU A 405 -16.21 -1.32 -28.15
CA LEU A 405 -17.04 -2.52 -28.22
C LEU A 405 -18.48 -2.15 -27.87
N ARG A 406 -19.24 -1.73 -28.88
CA ARG A 406 -20.58 -1.16 -28.72
C ARG A 406 -21.69 -2.19 -28.92
N THR A 407 -22.57 -2.32 -27.93
CA THR A 407 -23.78 -3.15 -27.99
C THR A 407 -24.84 -2.59 -28.95
N ARG A 408 -25.80 -3.42 -29.39
CA ARG A 408 -26.97 -2.96 -30.16
C ARG A 408 -27.78 -1.85 -29.45
N ASN A 409 -27.77 -1.86 -28.12
CA ASN A 409 -28.47 -0.88 -27.29
C ASN A 409 -27.64 0.40 -27.06
N GLY A 410 -26.47 0.51 -27.69
CA GLY A 410 -25.67 1.73 -27.71
C GLY A 410 -24.63 1.85 -26.59
N TYR A 411 -24.54 0.88 -25.68
CA TYR A 411 -23.56 0.87 -24.58
C TYR A 411 -22.18 0.38 -25.01
N ASN A 412 -21.12 1.07 -24.61
CA ASN A 412 -19.73 0.66 -24.83
C ASN A 412 -19.24 -0.23 -23.68
N LEU A 413 -18.98 -1.51 -23.96
CA LEU A 413 -18.54 -2.47 -22.95
C LEU A 413 -17.06 -2.35 -22.62
N GLY A 414 -16.26 -1.91 -23.59
CA GLY A 414 -14.81 -1.82 -23.52
C GLY A 414 -14.22 -1.49 -24.88
N THR A 415 -13.01 -1.96 -25.18
CA THR A 415 -12.33 -1.67 -26.45
C THR A 415 -11.58 -2.85 -27.04
N LEU A 416 -11.51 -2.89 -28.37
CA LEU A 416 -10.39 -3.51 -29.06
C LEU A 416 -9.35 -2.42 -29.32
N CYS A 417 -8.16 -2.54 -28.73
CA CYS A 417 -7.10 -1.55 -28.89
C CYS A 417 -5.77 -2.15 -29.36
N ILE A 418 -4.99 -1.29 -30.02
CA ILE A 418 -3.64 -1.56 -30.50
C ILE A 418 -2.68 -0.51 -29.95
N LEU A 419 -1.49 -0.95 -29.57
CA LEU A 419 -0.50 -0.11 -28.89
C LEU A 419 0.89 -0.29 -29.50
N ASP A 420 1.68 0.78 -29.50
CA ASP A 420 3.08 0.74 -29.93
C ASP A 420 3.99 1.67 -29.11
N PHE A 421 5.27 1.32 -29.08
CA PHE A 421 6.37 2.07 -28.47
C PHE A 421 7.03 3.05 -29.46
N GLU A 422 6.52 3.11 -30.69
CA GLU A 422 6.83 4.11 -31.72
C GLU A 422 5.57 4.91 -32.10
N PRO A 423 5.66 6.22 -32.41
CA PRO A 423 4.54 6.99 -32.92
C PRO A 423 4.07 6.45 -34.28
N ARG A 424 2.76 6.43 -34.53
CA ARG A 424 2.19 5.92 -35.78
C ARG A 424 1.01 6.77 -36.24
N ALA A 425 0.92 6.98 -37.55
CA ALA A 425 -0.26 7.52 -38.19
C ALA A 425 -1.15 6.38 -38.69
N MET A 426 -2.47 6.54 -38.58
CA MET A 426 -3.44 5.57 -39.11
C MET A 426 -4.08 6.06 -40.40
N THR A 427 -4.04 5.25 -41.45
CA THR A 427 -4.80 5.50 -42.68
C THR A 427 -6.29 5.27 -42.46
N GLU A 428 -7.14 5.75 -43.37
CA GLU A 428 -8.59 5.48 -43.28
C GLU A 428 -8.91 3.98 -43.43
N GLU A 429 -8.09 3.25 -44.19
CA GLU A 429 -8.18 1.80 -44.30
C GLU A 429 -7.84 1.13 -42.97
N ASP A 430 -6.81 1.59 -42.26
CA ASP A 430 -6.47 1.06 -40.93
C ASP A 430 -7.60 1.30 -39.92
N ARG A 431 -8.21 2.49 -39.96
CA ARG A 431 -9.34 2.84 -39.10
C ARG A 431 -10.56 1.96 -39.40
N ALA A 432 -10.85 1.70 -40.67
CA ALA A 432 -11.92 0.78 -41.07
C ALA A 432 -11.63 -0.65 -40.59
N ASN A 433 -10.42 -1.15 -40.82
CA ASN A 433 -10.02 -2.49 -40.37
C ASN A 433 -10.15 -2.68 -38.86
N LEU A 434 -9.78 -1.68 -38.06
CA LEU A 434 -9.87 -1.76 -36.60
C LEU A 434 -11.33 -1.75 -36.11
N ARG A 435 -12.20 -0.98 -36.77
CA ARG A 435 -13.66 -1.01 -36.52
C ARG A 435 -14.26 -2.36 -36.89
N ASP A 436 -13.87 -2.94 -38.02
CA ASP A 436 -14.37 -4.24 -38.48
C ASP A 436 -13.97 -5.36 -37.51
N LEU A 437 -12.73 -5.36 -37.01
CA LEU A 437 -12.29 -6.33 -36.00
C LEU A 437 -13.05 -6.16 -34.67
N ALA A 438 -13.33 -4.92 -34.24
CA ALA A 438 -14.16 -4.68 -33.06
C ALA A 438 -15.60 -5.19 -33.27
N ALA A 439 -16.15 -5.04 -34.47
CA ALA A 439 -17.46 -5.58 -34.83
C ALA A 439 -17.49 -7.12 -34.82
N VAL A 440 -16.39 -7.79 -35.19
CA VAL A 440 -16.25 -9.25 -35.06
C VAL A 440 -16.31 -9.68 -33.59
N VAL A 441 -15.59 -8.99 -32.70
CA VAL A 441 -15.64 -9.24 -31.25
C VAL A 441 -17.06 -9.08 -30.73
N MET A 442 -17.74 -7.99 -31.09
CA MET A 442 -19.13 -7.76 -30.68
C MET A 442 -20.10 -8.79 -31.24
N THR A 443 -19.91 -9.24 -32.48
CA THR A 443 -20.76 -10.29 -33.08
C THR A 443 -20.66 -11.59 -32.26
N ASP A 444 -19.46 -11.97 -31.84
CA ASP A 444 -19.26 -13.15 -31.00
C ASP A 444 -19.91 -12.98 -29.60
N LEU A 445 -19.75 -11.81 -28.98
CA LEU A 445 -20.40 -11.50 -27.69
C LEU A 445 -21.93 -11.54 -27.78
N GLU A 446 -22.52 -10.98 -28.83
CA GLU A 446 -23.98 -11.00 -29.03
C GLU A 446 -24.51 -12.43 -29.27
N LEU A 447 -23.77 -13.26 -30.02
CA LEU A 447 -24.12 -14.67 -30.21
C LEU A 447 -24.14 -15.45 -28.89
N ARG A 448 -23.16 -15.20 -28.01
CA ARG A 448 -23.12 -15.81 -26.66
C ARG A 448 -24.29 -15.38 -25.80
N LEU A 449 -24.63 -14.10 -25.83
CA LEU A 449 -25.77 -13.55 -25.09
C LEU A 449 -27.09 -14.18 -25.55
N GLU A 450 -27.30 -14.26 -26.87
CA GLU A 450 -28.48 -14.91 -27.46
C GLU A 450 -28.55 -16.41 -27.12
N ALA A 451 -27.41 -17.11 -27.14
CA ALA A 451 -27.33 -18.52 -26.74
C ALA A 451 -27.66 -18.72 -25.26
N ALA A 452 -27.16 -17.86 -24.37
CA ALA A 452 -27.44 -17.91 -22.94
C ALA A 452 -28.92 -17.62 -22.62
N ALA A 453 -29.56 -16.70 -23.36
CA ALA A 453 -30.98 -16.39 -23.22
C ALA A 453 -31.93 -17.50 -23.74
N GLY A 454 -31.44 -18.37 -24.63
CA GLY A 454 -32.21 -19.45 -25.25
C GLY A 454 -32.30 -20.76 -24.47
N LEU A 455 -31.56 -20.93 -23.35
CA LEU A 455 -31.67 -22.12 -22.50
C LEU A 455 -32.84 -21.97 -21.49
N PRO A 456 -33.85 -22.86 -21.50
CA PRO A 456 -34.86 -22.87 -20.45
C PRO A 456 -34.25 -23.31 -19.11
N ALA A 457 -34.55 -22.56 -18.04
CA ALA A 457 -34.22 -22.91 -16.66
C ALA A 457 -34.92 -24.22 -16.25
N GLN A 458 -34.25 -25.35 -16.47
CA GLN A 458 -34.64 -26.64 -15.90
C GLN A 458 -33.39 -27.36 -15.41
N LEU A 459 -33.21 -27.35 -14.09
CA LEU A 459 -33.22 -28.52 -13.21
C LEU A 459 -32.64 -28.11 -11.86
N ASP A 460 -33.49 -27.63 -10.96
CA ASP A 460 -33.32 -27.95 -9.55
C ASP A 460 -34.67 -28.10 -8.85
N THR A 461 -34.64 -28.95 -7.84
CA THR A 461 -35.67 -29.37 -6.87
C THR A 461 -36.53 -30.57 -7.24
N GLY A 462 -36.25 -31.67 -6.54
CA GLY A 462 -37.14 -32.83 -6.47
C GLY A 462 -36.62 -34.03 -5.70
N ALA A 463 -35.73 -33.88 -4.71
CA ALA A 463 -35.52 -34.91 -3.70
C ALA A 463 -36.66 -34.83 -2.67
N VAL A 464 -37.67 -35.70 -2.81
CA VAL A 464 -38.60 -36.04 -1.73
C VAL A 464 -38.93 -37.53 -1.80
N HIS A 465 -38.54 -38.21 -0.72
CA HIS A 465 -38.81 -39.58 -0.25
C HIS A 465 -37.98 -40.74 -0.80
#